data_AF-A0A7Y2VIG5-F1
#
_entry.id   AF-A0A7Y2VIG5-F1
#
_cell.length_a   1.000
_cell.length_b   1.000
_cell.length_c   1.000
_cell.angle_alpha   90.00
_cell.angle_beta   90.00
_cell.angle_gamma   90.00
#
_symmetry.space_group_name_H-M   'P 1'
#
loop_
_entity.id
_entity.type
_entity.pdbx_description
1 polymer ?
#
loop_
_entity_poly.entity_id
_entity_poly.type
_entity_poly.pdbx_seq_one_letter_code
_entity_poly.pdbx_strand_id
1 'polypeptide(L)'
;MSARIECNGLSVAAELYHLVNEEIAPGAGVDPEVFWSGLAGIVSDLGPKNRELLAKRKNIQEKINDWHQANPGPIDPAAYRQFLADIGYLVPEGDDFRISTANVDPEIASIAGPQLVVPVSNARFALNAANARWGSLYDAYYGTDLIPESDGCEKGSRFNPRRGEKVIAMAAALLDRIVPLADGR
;
A
#
# COMPACT_ATOMS: atom_id res chain seq x y z
N MET A 1 -8.21 22.72 -24.09
CA MET A 1 -8.25 21.30 -24.50
C MET A 1 -6.81 20.83 -24.55
N SER A 2 -6.45 19.75 -23.87
CA SER A 2 -5.10 19.19 -23.98
C SER A 2 -4.90 18.54 -25.35
N ALA A 3 -3.72 18.72 -25.94
CA ALA A 3 -3.36 18.06 -27.18
C ALA A 3 -3.34 16.54 -26.98
N ARG A 4 -3.81 15.79 -27.99
CA ARG A 4 -3.82 14.33 -27.98
C ARG A 4 -3.11 13.79 -29.21
N ILE A 5 -2.44 12.66 -29.03
CA ILE A 5 -1.70 11.93 -30.05
C ILE A 5 -2.38 10.58 -30.25
N GLU A 6 -2.55 10.19 -31.51
CA GLU A 6 -3.11 8.90 -31.89
C GLU A 6 -1.99 7.85 -31.86
N CYS A 7 -2.25 6.74 -31.18
CA CYS A 7 -1.31 5.63 -31.04
C CYS A 7 -2.07 4.31 -31.11
N ASN A 8 -2.03 3.63 -32.26
CA ASN A 8 -2.59 2.28 -32.41
C ASN A 8 -4.07 2.17 -31.97
N GLY A 9 -4.90 3.17 -32.29
CA GLY A 9 -6.31 3.28 -31.92
C GLY A 9 -6.57 3.94 -30.56
N LEU A 10 -5.52 4.28 -29.80
CA LEU A 10 -5.62 5.05 -28.55
C LEU A 10 -5.50 6.55 -28.83
N SER A 11 -6.21 7.36 -28.04
CA SER A 11 -6.09 8.81 -28.03
C SER A 11 -5.40 9.26 -26.73
N VAL A 12 -4.08 9.38 -26.78
CA VAL A 12 -3.18 9.59 -25.63
C VAL A 12 -2.95 11.08 -25.40
N ALA A 13 -2.92 11.54 -24.16
CA ALA A 13 -2.54 12.92 -23.85
C ALA A 13 -1.08 13.18 -24.27
N ALA A 14 -0.81 14.30 -24.94
CA ALA A 14 0.53 14.60 -25.46
C ALA A 14 1.61 14.57 -24.36
N GLU A 15 1.32 15.11 -23.18
CA GLU A 15 2.23 15.09 -22.02
C GLU A 15 2.65 13.67 -21.62
N LEU A 16 1.70 12.74 -21.59
CA LEU A 16 1.99 11.33 -21.29
C LEU A 16 2.74 10.64 -22.43
N TYR A 17 2.39 10.97 -23.68
CA TYR A 17 3.09 10.46 -24.85
C TYR A 17 4.57 10.84 -24.79
N HIS A 18 4.88 12.12 -24.64
CA HIS A 18 6.27 12.60 -24.59
C HIS A 18 7.03 12.02 -23.39
N LEU A 19 6.43 12.00 -22.19
CA LEU A 19 7.04 11.39 -21.01
C LEU A 19 7.48 9.93 -21.27
N VAL A 20 6.61 9.12 -21.87
CA VAL A 20 6.92 7.71 -22.14
C VAL A 20 8.00 7.59 -23.21
N ASN A 21 7.86 8.30 -24.34
CA ASN A 21 8.74 8.17 -25.50
C ASN A 21 10.15 8.74 -25.24
N GLU A 22 10.25 9.82 -24.47
CA GLU A 22 11.48 10.61 -24.35
C GLU A 22 12.22 10.33 -23.04
N GLU A 23 11.51 10.02 -21.94
CA GLU A 23 12.13 9.86 -20.62
C GLU A 23 12.14 8.41 -20.11
N ILE A 24 11.05 7.64 -20.31
CA ILE A 24 10.89 6.32 -19.70
C ILE A 24 11.41 5.19 -20.58
N ALA A 25 10.87 5.05 -21.79
CA ALA A 25 11.14 3.91 -22.66
C ALA A 25 12.63 3.77 -23.04
N PRO A 26 13.38 4.86 -23.34
CA PRO A 26 14.81 4.76 -23.64
C PRO A 26 15.63 4.18 -22.49
N GLY A 27 15.36 4.60 -21.25
CA GLY A 27 16.05 4.11 -20.05
C GLY A 27 15.69 2.66 -19.70
N ALA A 28 14.51 2.20 -20.11
CA ALA A 28 14.07 0.81 -19.94
C ALA A 28 14.55 -0.13 -21.06
N GLY A 29 15.14 0.40 -22.14
CA GLY A 29 15.54 -0.39 -23.31
C GLY A 29 14.37 -0.94 -24.12
N VAL A 30 13.23 -0.26 -24.11
CA VAL A 30 11.99 -0.65 -24.81
C VAL A 30 11.75 0.29 -25.97
N ASP A 31 11.43 -0.27 -27.15
CA ASP A 31 11.00 0.51 -28.30
C ASP A 31 9.61 1.14 -28.03
N PRO A 32 9.44 2.46 -28.15
CA PRO A 32 8.17 3.10 -27.84
C PRO A 32 6.98 2.63 -28.70
N GLU A 33 7.20 2.30 -29.98
CA GLU A 33 6.13 1.80 -30.85
C GLU A 33 5.66 0.42 -30.39
N VAL A 34 6.61 -0.45 -30.00
CA VAL A 34 6.30 -1.75 -29.40
C VAL A 34 5.50 -1.59 -28.11
N PHE A 35 5.87 -0.61 -27.26
CA PHE A 35 5.12 -0.29 -26.05
C PHE A 35 3.68 0.13 -26.35
N TRP A 36 3.47 1.09 -27.25
CA TRP A 36 2.14 1.63 -27.54
C TRP A 36 1.23 0.60 -28.23
N SER A 37 1.78 -0.17 -29.16
CA SER A 37 1.05 -1.28 -29.80
C SER A 37 0.65 -2.35 -28.78
N GLY A 38 1.56 -2.73 -27.88
CA GLY A 38 1.28 -3.66 -26.79
C GLY A 38 0.22 -3.15 -25.82
N LEU A 39 0.30 -1.87 -25.40
CA LEU A 39 -0.70 -1.25 -24.55
C LEU A 39 -2.08 -1.21 -25.21
N ALA A 40 -2.16 -0.86 -26.50
CA ALA A 40 -3.40 -0.85 -27.25
C ALA A 40 -4.06 -2.25 -27.29
N GLY A 41 -3.27 -3.30 -27.55
CA GLY A 41 -3.73 -4.69 -27.47
C GLY A 41 -4.30 -5.04 -26.09
N ILE A 42 -3.56 -4.75 -25.02
CA ILE A 42 -3.98 -5.01 -23.64
C ILE A 42 -5.29 -4.29 -23.31
N VAL A 43 -5.42 -3.01 -23.67
CA VAL A 43 -6.64 -2.22 -23.42
C VAL A 43 -7.83 -2.79 -24.18
N SER A 44 -7.62 -3.21 -25.43
CA SER A 44 -8.65 -3.84 -26.26
C SER A 44 -9.15 -5.16 -25.64
N ASP A 45 -8.22 -6.01 -25.20
CA ASP A 45 -8.51 -7.35 -24.70
C ASP A 45 -9.08 -7.36 -23.27
N LEU A 46 -8.52 -6.53 -22.38
CA LEU A 46 -8.85 -6.53 -20.95
C LEU A 46 -9.86 -5.44 -20.56
N GLY A 47 -10.01 -4.39 -21.37
CA GLY A 47 -10.98 -3.32 -21.12
C GLY A 47 -12.43 -3.81 -20.97
N PRO A 48 -12.95 -4.66 -21.89
CA PRO A 48 -14.29 -5.25 -21.75
C PRO A 48 -14.45 -6.08 -20.47
N LYS A 49 -13.48 -6.95 -20.17
CA LYS A 49 -13.49 -7.80 -18.96
C LYS A 49 -13.51 -6.96 -17.68
N ASN A 50 -12.75 -5.87 -17.63
CA ASN A 50 -12.76 -4.96 -16.48
C ASN A 50 -14.16 -4.34 -16.27
N ARG A 51 -14.82 -3.88 -17.34
CA ARG A 51 -16.20 -3.37 -17.27
C ARG A 51 -17.18 -4.42 -16.78
N GLU A 52 -17.07 -5.65 -17.24
CA GLU A 52 -17.90 -6.78 -16.77
C GLU A 52 -17.72 -7.04 -15.28
N LEU A 53 -16.48 -6.99 -14.78
CA LEU A 53 -16.19 -7.16 -13.34
C LEU A 53 -16.84 -6.04 -12.51
N LEU A 54 -16.82 -4.79 -12.98
CA LEU A 54 -17.49 -3.68 -12.31
C LEU A 54 -19.03 -3.85 -12.34
N ALA A 55 -19.59 -4.30 -13.46
CA ALA A 55 -21.01 -4.60 -13.57
C ALA A 55 -21.43 -5.73 -12.61
N LYS A 56 -20.59 -6.77 -12.47
CA LYS A 56 -20.81 -7.85 -11.50
C LYS A 56 -20.85 -7.32 -10.06
N ARG A 57 -19.93 -6.42 -9.68
CA ARG A 57 -19.93 -5.79 -8.35
C ARG A 57 -21.23 -5.02 -8.09
N LYS A 58 -21.66 -4.22 -9.07
CA LYS A 58 -22.91 -3.45 -8.98
C LYS A 58 -24.12 -4.37 -8.79
N ASN A 59 -24.25 -5.41 -9.62
CA ASN A 59 -25.34 -6.37 -9.55
C ASN A 59 -25.41 -7.10 -8.18
N ILE A 60 -24.25 -7.55 -7.68
CA ILE A 60 -24.16 -8.17 -6.35
C ILE A 60 -24.65 -7.20 -5.27
N GLN A 61 -24.20 -5.94 -5.30
CA GLN A 61 -24.61 -4.94 -4.33
C GLN A 61 -26.11 -4.62 -4.41
N GLU A 62 -26.67 -4.54 -5.62
CA GLU A 62 -28.11 -4.35 -5.83
C GLU A 62 -28.92 -5.49 -5.20
N LYS A 63 -28.53 -6.75 -5.44
CA LYS A 63 -29.18 -7.91 -4.81
C LYS A 63 -29.12 -7.86 -3.29
N ILE A 64 -27.98 -7.46 -2.72
CA ILE A 64 -27.83 -7.31 -1.25
C ILE A 64 -28.78 -6.21 -0.74
N ASN A 65 -28.87 -5.09 -1.45
CA ASN A 65 -29.79 -4.01 -1.09
C ASN A 65 -31.25 -4.49 -1.12
N ASP A 66 -31.65 -5.18 -2.19
CA ASP A 66 -33.00 -5.70 -2.37
C ASP A 66 -33.36 -6.73 -1.28
N TRP A 67 -32.40 -7.58 -0.89
CA TRP A 67 -32.59 -8.54 0.19
C TRP A 67 -32.89 -7.85 1.52
N HIS A 68 -32.14 -6.81 1.89
CA HIS A 68 -32.37 -6.06 3.13
C HIS A 68 -33.68 -5.26 3.10
N GLN A 69 -34.08 -4.73 1.94
CA GLN A 69 -35.38 -4.07 1.78
C GLN A 69 -36.55 -5.05 1.95
N ALA A 70 -36.42 -6.27 1.44
CA ALA A 70 -37.44 -7.32 1.56
C ALA A 70 -37.48 -7.98 2.95
N ASN A 71 -36.39 -7.88 3.73
CA ASN A 71 -36.26 -8.49 5.06
C ASN A 71 -35.95 -7.44 6.14
N PRO A 72 -36.89 -6.52 6.43
CA PRO A 72 -36.67 -5.51 7.46
C PRO A 72 -36.63 -6.12 8.87
N GLY A 73 -35.75 -5.59 9.73
CA GLY A 73 -35.63 -6.02 11.11
C GLY A 73 -34.44 -6.96 11.34
N PRO A 74 -34.47 -7.81 12.39
CA PRO A 74 -33.36 -8.70 12.71
C PRO A 74 -33.04 -9.68 11.58
N ILE A 75 -31.75 -9.84 11.27
CA ILE A 75 -31.25 -10.75 10.23
C ILE A 75 -31.11 -12.17 10.81
N ASP A 76 -31.67 -13.17 10.14
CA ASP A 76 -31.31 -14.58 10.36
C ASP A 76 -29.95 -14.87 9.69
N PRO A 77 -28.89 -15.18 10.46
CA PRO A 77 -27.57 -15.42 9.90
C PRO A 77 -27.50 -16.61 8.94
N ALA A 78 -28.29 -17.66 9.17
CA ALA A 78 -28.29 -18.85 8.32
C ALA A 78 -28.91 -18.54 6.96
N ALA A 79 -30.07 -17.88 6.95
CA ALA A 79 -30.73 -17.44 5.74
C ALA A 79 -29.89 -16.44 4.94
N TYR A 80 -29.25 -15.48 5.61
CA TYR A 80 -28.40 -14.49 4.92
C TYR A 80 -27.15 -15.13 4.31
N ARG A 81 -26.51 -16.07 5.01
CA ARG A 81 -25.36 -16.82 4.46
C ARG A 81 -25.77 -17.62 3.22
N GLN A 82 -26.93 -18.28 3.23
CA GLN A 82 -27.43 -19.01 2.07
C GLN A 82 -27.68 -18.06 0.89
N PHE A 83 -28.36 -16.93 1.13
CA PHE A 83 -28.57 -15.91 0.10
C PHE A 83 -27.25 -15.43 -0.54
N LEU A 84 -26.23 -15.14 0.27
CA LEU A 84 -24.93 -14.72 -0.26
C LEU A 84 -24.25 -15.80 -1.12
N ALA A 85 -24.45 -17.08 -0.79
CA ALA A 85 -23.99 -18.19 -1.63
C ALA A 85 -24.80 -18.28 -2.94
N ASP A 86 -26.12 -18.13 -2.87
CA ASP A 86 -27.03 -18.22 -4.03
C ASP A 86 -26.75 -17.14 -5.08
N ILE A 87 -26.37 -15.94 -4.65
CA ILE A 87 -26.00 -14.85 -5.56
C ILE A 87 -24.55 -14.94 -6.06
N GLY A 88 -23.79 -15.95 -5.61
CA GLY A 88 -22.39 -16.16 -5.96
C GLY A 88 -21.42 -15.16 -5.31
N TYR A 89 -21.81 -14.53 -4.19
CA TYR A 89 -20.92 -13.69 -3.39
C TYR A 89 -20.01 -14.54 -2.51
N LEU A 90 -20.59 -15.49 -1.77
CA LEU A 90 -19.83 -16.54 -1.11
C LEU A 90 -19.63 -17.68 -2.11
N VAL A 91 -18.38 -18.00 -2.40
CA VAL A 91 -18.01 -19.14 -3.23
C VAL A 91 -17.53 -20.29 -2.35
N PRO A 92 -17.63 -21.56 -2.82
CA PRO A 92 -17.04 -22.68 -2.11
C PRO A 92 -15.55 -22.46 -1.87
N GLU A 93 -15.08 -22.87 -0.70
CA GLU A 93 -13.65 -22.95 -0.42
C GLU A 93 -13.00 -23.97 -1.36
N GLY A 94 -11.85 -23.62 -1.92
CA GLY A 94 -11.07 -24.52 -2.75
C GLY A 94 -10.26 -25.50 -1.91
N ASP A 95 -9.68 -26.51 -2.55
CA ASP A 95 -8.80 -27.47 -1.87
C ASP A 95 -7.54 -26.79 -1.30
N ASP A 96 -6.97 -27.40 -0.26
CA ASP A 96 -5.69 -26.99 0.31
C ASP A 96 -4.60 -26.95 -0.78
N PHE A 97 -3.87 -25.83 -0.84
CA PHE A 97 -2.73 -25.68 -1.74
C PHE A 97 -1.61 -24.86 -1.09
N ARG A 98 -0.44 -24.86 -1.73
CA ARG A 98 0.68 -23.98 -1.36
C ARG A 98 0.97 -23.04 -2.52
N ILE A 99 1.21 -21.76 -2.21
CA ILE A 99 1.66 -20.80 -3.21
C ILE A 99 3.05 -21.20 -3.74
N SER A 100 3.32 -20.92 -5.02
CA SER A 100 4.56 -21.29 -5.70
C SER A 100 5.42 -20.06 -6.08
N THR A 101 5.14 -18.90 -5.49
CA THR A 101 5.81 -17.64 -5.81
C THR A 101 7.30 -17.72 -5.50
N ALA A 102 8.13 -17.35 -6.47
CA ALA A 102 9.59 -17.37 -6.36
C ALA A 102 10.18 -16.00 -6.78
N ASN A 103 11.47 -15.80 -6.55
CA ASN A 103 12.20 -14.57 -6.86
C ASN A 103 11.62 -13.32 -6.15
N VAL A 104 11.28 -13.48 -4.87
CA VAL A 104 10.75 -12.41 -4.02
C VAL A 104 11.86 -11.91 -3.09
N ASP A 105 12.01 -10.59 -2.97
CA ASP A 105 13.00 -9.99 -2.08
C ASP A 105 12.80 -10.37 -0.60
N PRO A 106 13.88 -10.49 0.19
CA PRO A 106 13.81 -10.86 1.61
C PRO A 106 12.90 -9.95 2.44
N GLU A 107 12.85 -8.65 2.12
CA GLU A 107 11.99 -7.64 2.74
C GLU A 107 10.50 -7.97 2.71
N ILE A 108 10.07 -8.79 1.74
CA ILE A 108 8.69 -9.25 1.60
C ILE A 108 8.57 -10.71 2.07
N ALA A 109 9.53 -11.56 1.71
CA ALA A 109 9.40 -13.01 1.88
C ALA A 109 9.75 -13.53 3.28
N SER A 110 10.62 -12.83 4.03
CA SER A 110 11.24 -13.41 5.23
C SER A 110 11.46 -12.42 6.39
N ILE A 111 11.50 -11.13 6.12
CA ILE A 111 11.72 -10.10 7.14
C ILE A 111 10.37 -9.56 7.60
N ALA A 112 10.04 -9.77 8.88
CA ALA A 112 8.89 -9.12 9.51
C ALA A 112 9.27 -7.68 9.93
N GLY A 113 8.52 -6.68 9.47
CA GLY A 113 8.78 -5.29 9.83
C GLY A 113 7.69 -4.33 9.38
N PRO A 114 7.82 -3.03 9.73
CA PRO A 114 6.87 -2.00 9.31
C PRO A 114 6.87 -1.80 7.78
N GLN A 115 5.71 -1.44 7.23
CA GLN A 115 5.56 -1.00 5.85
C GLN A 115 4.98 0.42 5.81
N LEU A 116 5.67 1.35 5.14
CA LEU A 116 5.27 2.74 5.02
C LEU A 116 4.48 2.97 3.72
N VAL A 117 3.42 3.77 3.79
CA VAL A 117 2.61 4.18 2.64
C VAL A 117 2.68 5.70 2.51
N VAL A 118 2.96 6.20 1.31
CA VAL A 118 3.23 7.62 1.04
C VAL A 118 2.72 8.02 -0.35
N PRO A 119 2.22 9.27 -0.55
CA PRO A 119 1.84 9.73 -1.89
C PRO A 119 3.07 9.96 -2.77
N VAL A 120 3.18 9.21 -3.87
CA VAL A 120 4.28 9.35 -4.85
C VAL A 120 4.30 10.71 -5.55
N SER A 121 3.17 11.40 -5.61
CA SER A 121 3.06 12.76 -6.17
C SER A 121 3.77 13.84 -5.35
N ASN A 122 4.22 13.52 -4.13
CA ASN A 122 5.06 14.41 -3.33
C ASN A 122 6.49 13.85 -3.26
N ALA A 123 7.39 14.43 -4.06
CA ALA A 123 8.78 13.98 -4.16
C ALA A 123 9.53 13.99 -2.81
N ARG A 124 9.28 14.99 -1.95
CA ARG A 124 9.90 15.06 -0.62
C ARG A 124 9.45 13.89 0.25
N PHE A 125 8.17 13.57 0.24
CA PHE A 125 7.66 12.45 1.02
C PHE A 125 8.14 11.11 0.46
N ALA A 126 8.17 10.94 -0.86
CA ALA A 126 8.72 9.75 -1.50
C ALA A 126 10.20 9.53 -1.13
N LEU A 127 11.03 10.58 -1.17
CA LEU A 127 12.45 10.49 -0.81
C LEU A 127 12.63 10.19 0.69
N ASN A 128 11.86 10.84 1.56
CA ASN A 128 11.88 10.53 2.99
C ASN A 128 11.47 9.08 3.26
N ALA A 129 10.45 8.58 2.57
CA ALA A 129 9.97 7.22 2.72
C ALA A 129 11.00 6.18 2.22
N ALA A 130 11.64 6.44 1.08
CA ALA A 130 12.71 5.58 0.58
C ALA A 130 13.89 5.48 1.58
N ASN A 131 14.25 6.60 2.20
CA ASN A 131 15.31 6.66 3.20
C ASN A 131 14.89 6.14 4.59
N ALA A 132 13.59 5.95 4.85
CA ALA A 132 13.07 5.51 6.14
C ALA A 132 13.36 4.04 6.47
N ARG A 133 14.07 3.30 5.60
CA ARG A 133 14.62 1.97 5.92
C ARG A 133 15.47 2.01 7.19
N TRP A 134 16.16 3.12 7.42
CA TRP A 134 16.92 3.38 8.64
C TRP A 134 16.48 4.71 9.24
N GLY A 135 16.11 4.67 10.51
CA GLY A 135 15.67 5.85 11.26
C GLY A 135 16.43 5.99 12.57
N SER A 136 16.65 7.22 13.00
CA SER A 136 17.23 7.52 14.31
C SER A 136 16.23 7.20 15.41
N LEU A 137 16.52 6.17 16.22
CA LEU A 137 15.70 5.82 17.39
C LEU A 137 15.65 6.98 18.41
N TYR A 138 16.75 7.72 18.52
CA TYR A 138 16.87 8.84 19.44
C TYR A 138 15.96 9.99 19.00
N ASP A 139 15.92 10.30 17.71
CA ASP A 139 15.02 11.35 17.20
C ASP A 139 13.56 10.91 17.34
N ALA A 140 13.27 9.63 17.11
CA ALA A 140 11.92 9.09 17.30
C ALA A 140 11.47 9.20 18.77
N TYR A 141 12.31 8.87 19.74
CA TYR A 141 12.00 9.04 21.17
C TYR A 141 11.94 10.50 21.60
N TYR A 142 12.91 11.32 21.16
CA TYR A 142 12.99 12.72 21.56
C TYR A 142 11.85 13.54 20.96
N GLY A 143 11.56 13.37 19.67
CA GLY A 143 10.65 14.22 18.91
C GLY A 143 9.16 13.94 19.12
N THR A 144 8.81 12.74 19.58
CA THR A 144 7.42 12.30 19.78
C THR A 144 6.96 12.53 21.23
N ASP A 145 5.76 12.08 21.55
CA ASP A 145 5.16 12.06 22.89
C ASP A 145 5.47 10.76 23.68
N LEU A 146 6.28 9.85 23.12
CA LEU A 146 6.74 8.64 23.83
C LEU A 146 7.43 8.95 25.16
N ILE A 147 8.12 10.09 25.25
CA ILE A 147 8.60 10.65 26.51
C ILE A 147 7.67 11.80 26.88
N PRO A 148 6.91 11.70 27.99
CA PRO A 148 6.08 12.79 28.49
C PRO A 148 6.89 14.07 28.67
N GLU A 149 6.26 15.21 28.42
CA GLU A 149 6.89 16.53 28.55
C GLU A 149 6.77 17.10 29.98
N SER A 150 6.53 16.24 30.99
CA SER A 150 6.49 16.65 32.40
C SER A 150 7.88 16.68 33.04
N ASP A 151 7.96 17.18 34.28
CA ASP A 151 9.15 17.07 35.15
C ASP A 151 10.46 17.66 34.57
N GLY A 152 10.34 18.71 33.74
CA GLY A 152 11.49 19.35 33.11
C GLY A 152 11.98 18.63 31.84
N CYS A 153 11.18 17.73 31.26
CA CYS A 153 11.47 17.00 30.02
C CYS A 153 10.74 17.58 28.79
N GLU A 154 10.32 18.85 28.85
CA GLU A 154 9.68 19.55 27.74
C GLU A 154 10.62 19.62 26.53
N LYS A 155 10.04 19.52 25.34
CA LYS A 155 10.74 19.88 24.09
C LYS A 155 10.86 21.39 24.01
N GLY A 156 11.94 21.86 23.38
CA GLY A 156 12.19 23.28 23.17
C GLY A 156 12.95 23.54 21.88
N SER A 157 13.26 24.82 21.63
CA SER A 157 14.07 25.23 20.47
C SER A 157 15.55 24.81 20.58
N ARG A 158 15.98 24.39 21.76
CA ARG A 158 17.31 23.85 22.04
C ARG A 158 17.19 22.47 22.67
N PHE A 159 18.27 21.71 22.58
CA PHE A 159 18.38 20.42 23.25
C PHE A 159 18.17 20.57 24.77
N ASN A 160 17.29 19.74 25.32
CA ASN A 160 17.04 19.63 26.75
C ASN A 160 17.79 18.39 27.28
N PRO A 161 18.86 18.56 28.06
CA PRO A 161 19.65 17.44 28.58
C PRO A 161 18.83 16.44 29.41
N ARG A 162 17.85 16.90 30.19
CA ARG A 162 17.00 16.02 31.01
C ARG A 162 16.15 15.09 30.15
N ARG A 163 15.58 15.61 29.05
CA ARG A 163 14.87 14.80 28.06
C ARG A 163 15.83 13.84 27.35
N GLY A 164 17.03 14.31 27.00
CA GLY A 164 18.08 13.49 26.38
C GLY A 164 18.50 12.30 27.24
N GLU A 165 18.65 12.48 28.55
CA GLU A 165 18.93 11.39 29.50
C GLU A 165 17.81 10.32 29.49
N LYS A 166 16.54 10.74 29.40
CA LYS A 166 15.41 9.81 29.26
C LYS A 166 15.45 9.03 27.94
N VAL A 167 15.80 9.69 26.84
CA VAL A 167 15.99 9.02 25.54
C VAL A 167 17.07 7.94 25.63
N ILE A 168 18.23 8.28 26.20
CA ILE A 168 19.35 7.33 26.36
C ILE A 168 18.92 6.14 27.23
N ALA A 169 18.25 6.40 28.35
CA ALA A 169 17.78 5.34 29.25
C ALA A 169 16.77 4.40 28.55
N MET A 170 15.84 4.94 27.76
CA MET A 170 14.89 4.12 26.99
C MET A 170 15.58 3.30 25.90
N ALA A 171 16.56 3.89 25.21
CA ALA A 171 17.32 3.17 24.18
C ALA A 171 18.19 2.06 24.79
N ALA A 172 18.88 2.31 25.90
CA ALA A 172 19.64 1.30 26.62
C ALA A 172 18.74 0.15 27.11
N ALA A 173 17.59 0.48 27.71
CA ALA A 173 16.61 -0.52 28.14
C ALA A 173 16.04 -1.35 26.97
N LEU A 174 15.90 -0.75 25.78
CA LEU A 174 15.55 -1.50 24.59
C LEU A 174 16.65 -2.50 24.23
N LEU A 175 17.93 -2.06 24.20
CA LEU A 175 19.08 -2.91 23.87
C LEU A 175 19.18 -4.10 24.82
N ASP A 176 19.06 -3.87 26.14
CA ASP A 176 19.01 -4.94 27.16
C ASP A 176 17.96 -6.00 26.85
N ARG A 177 16.82 -5.60 26.25
CA ARG A 177 15.72 -6.50 25.93
C ARG A 177 15.93 -7.25 24.60
N ILE A 178 16.47 -6.59 23.57
CA ILE A 178 16.51 -7.16 22.21
C ILE A 178 17.84 -7.83 21.87
N VAL A 179 18.94 -7.42 22.53
CA VAL A 179 20.27 -8.00 22.37
C VAL A 179 20.97 -8.00 23.75
N PRO A 180 20.53 -8.85 24.70
CA PRO A 180 21.06 -8.85 26.07
C PRO A 180 22.55 -9.22 26.12
N LEU A 181 23.27 -8.63 27.06
CA LEU A 181 24.62 -9.06 27.43
C LEU A 181 24.59 -10.41 28.16
N ALA A 182 25.69 -11.16 28.09
CA ALA A 182 25.83 -12.42 28.84
C ALA A 182 25.80 -12.19 30.35
N ASP A 183 26.44 -11.11 30.82
CA ASP A 183 26.44 -10.66 32.20
C ASP A 183 26.36 -9.12 32.24
N GLY A 184 25.60 -8.57 33.18
CA GLY A 184 25.46 -7.13 33.41
C GLY A 184 24.26 -6.46 32.73
N ARG A 185 24.37 -5.14 32.55
CA ARG A 185 23.47 -4.24 31.80
C ARG A 185 24.35 -3.22 31.08
#